data_AF-A0A660TMC6-F1
#
_entry.id   AF-A0A660TMC6-F1
#
_cell.length_a   1.000
_cell.length_b   1.000
_cell.length_c   1.000
_cell.angle_alpha   90.00
_cell.angle_beta   90.00
_cell.angle_gamma   90.00
#
_symmetry.space_group_name_H-M   'P 1'
#
loop_
_entity.id
_entity.type
_entity.pdbx_description
1 polymer ?
#
loop_
_entity_poly.entity_id
_entity_poly.type
_entity_poly.pdbx_seq_one_letter_code
_entity_poly.pdbx_strand_id
1 'polypeptide(L)'
;MEDKDSPDVKSLDESLAKESSSRETLINENINGETPEVAAIKEEATEKEESVVETAEIKKTATVTGQRRPQQQNEDFQKKRMYFRKKVCRLCTQKANHVDYKNVDLLRRYVTDRGKILPRRITGNCAKHQRMLAKAIKRARMAALLPFVSK
;
A
#
# COMPACT_ATOMS: atom_id res chain seq x y z
N MET A 1 -37.04 -14.00 56.55
CA MET A 1 -37.53 -14.87 55.47
C MET A 1 -36.90 -14.33 54.21
N GLU A 2 -35.73 -14.89 53.88
CA GLU A 2 -35.50 -15.70 52.65
C GLU A 2 -35.45 -14.75 51.44
N ASP A 3 -34.36 -14.59 50.69
CA ASP A 3 -33.53 -15.61 50.02
C ASP A 3 -32.10 -15.04 49.85
N LYS A 4 -31.00 -15.63 50.35
CA LYS A 4 -30.19 -16.74 49.79
C LYS A 4 -30.16 -16.89 48.26
N ASP A 5 -28.95 -16.75 47.73
CA ASP A 5 -28.41 -17.29 46.48
C ASP A 5 -28.75 -16.56 45.16
N SER A 6 -28.14 -15.37 44.97
CA SER A 6 -27.88 -14.86 43.63
C SER A 6 -26.56 -15.46 43.12
N PRO A 7 -26.55 -16.23 42.01
CA PRO A 7 -25.34 -16.90 41.54
C PRO A 7 -24.30 -15.89 41.04
N ASP A 8 -23.04 -16.17 41.36
CA ASP A 8 -21.86 -15.33 41.13
C ASP A 8 -21.67 -14.94 39.65
N VAL A 9 -21.93 -13.67 39.33
CA VAL A 9 -21.60 -13.02 38.04
C VAL A 9 -20.12 -13.11 37.64
N LYS A 10 -19.22 -13.46 38.57
CA LYS A 10 -17.79 -13.68 38.31
C LYS A 10 -17.50 -14.98 37.54
N SER A 11 -18.42 -15.94 37.55
CA SER A 11 -18.23 -17.22 36.85
C SER A 11 -18.50 -17.14 35.34
N LEU A 12 -19.34 -16.20 34.90
CA LEU A 12 -19.71 -16.01 33.49
C LEU A 12 -18.64 -15.23 32.70
N ASP A 13 -17.93 -14.30 33.35
CA ASP A 13 -16.82 -13.57 32.73
C ASP A 13 -15.58 -14.45 32.50
N GLU A 14 -15.39 -15.50 33.31
CA GLU A 14 -14.27 -16.43 33.16
C GLU A 14 -14.48 -17.46 32.03
N SER A 15 -15.74 -17.75 31.66
CA SER A 15 -16.06 -18.53 30.45
C SER A 15 -15.85 -17.75 29.15
N LEU A 16 -16.18 -16.46 29.11
CA LEU A 16 -16.02 -15.61 27.92
C LEU A 16 -14.55 -15.37 27.56
N ALA A 17 -13.66 -15.31 28.57
CA ALA A 17 -12.22 -15.17 28.36
C ALA A 17 -11.53 -16.43 27.80
N LYS A 18 -12.08 -17.62 28.08
CA LYS A 18 -11.57 -18.89 27.52
C LYS A 18 -11.99 -19.09 26.06
N GLU A 19 -13.18 -18.60 25.68
CA GLU A 19 -13.65 -18.64 24.29
C GLU A 19 -12.92 -17.64 23.36
N SER A 20 -12.49 -16.48 23.88
CA SER A 20 -11.71 -15.52 23.08
C SER A 20 -10.28 -16.00 22.80
N SER A 21 -9.67 -16.75 23.73
CA SER A 21 -8.31 -17.27 23.57
C SER A 21 -8.21 -18.35 22.49
N SER A 22 -9.22 -19.23 22.36
CA SER A 22 -9.27 -20.25 21.31
C SER A 22 -9.61 -19.70 19.92
N ARG A 23 -10.26 -18.53 19.84
CA ARG A 23 -10.52 -17.84 18.57
C ARG A 23 -9.32 -17.05 18.06
N GLU A 24 -8.45 -16.57 18.94
CA GLU A 24 -7.22 -15.86 18.57
C GLU A 24 -6.10 -16.80 18.12
N THR A 25 -6.07 -18.07 18.55
CA THR A 25 -5.10 -19.06 18.06
C THR A 25 -5.42 -19.54 16.63
N LEU A 26 -6.69 -19.67 16.25
CA LEU A 26 -7.10 -20.15 14.92
C LEU A 26 -6.91 -19.13 13.79
N ILE A 27 -6.71 -17.84 14.10
CA ILE A 27 -6.48 -16.80 13.10
C ILE A 27 -5.00 -16.75 12.68
N ASN A 28 -4.08 -17.17 13.55
CA ASN A 28 -2.63 -17.04 13.31
C ASN A 28 -1.98 -18.26 12.63
N GLU A 29 -2.73 -19.33 12.38
CA GLU A 29 -2.25 -20.49 11.62
C GLU A 29 -2.57 -20.41 10.12
N ASN A 30 -3.35 -19.42 9.67
CA ASN A 30 -3.84 -19.34 8.29
C ASN A 30 -3.11 -18.31 7.39
N ILE A 31 -1.87 -17.96 7.73
CA ILE A 31 -1.05 -17.02 6.94
C ILE A 31 -0.22 -17.74 5.85
N ASN A 32 -0.12 -19.08 5.88
CA ASN A 32 0.68 -19.85 4.93
C ASN A 32 -0.15 -20.85 4.10
N GLY A 33 -1.34 -20.45 3.66
CA GLY A 33 -2.14 -21.19 2.68
C GLY A 33 -1.58 -21.02 1.26
N GLU A 34 -0.43 -21.64 0.99
CA GLU A 34 -0.01 -21.95 -0.38
C GLU A 34 -1.02 -22.96 -0.95
N THR A 35 -1.98 -22.47 -1.72
CA THR A 35 -2.85 -23.34 -2.53
C THR A 35 -1.98 -24.14 -3.50
N PRO A 36 -1.99 -25.49 -3.47
CA PRO A 36 -1.14 -26.34 -4.30
C PRO A 36 -1.61 -26.45 -5.77
N GLU A 37 -2.38 -25.49 -6.27
CA GLU A 37 -3.01 -25.55 -7.60
C GLU A 37 -2.17 -24.85 -8.70
N VAL A 38 -1.28 -23.92 -8.35
CA VAL A 38 -0.43 -23.20 -9.33
C VAL A 38 0.92 -23.87 -9.61
N ALA A 39 1.23 -24.99 -8.94
CA ALA A 39 2.45 -25.76 -9.19
C ALA A 39 2.33 -26.72 -10.41
N ALA A 40 1.12 -26.99 -10.90
CA ALA A 40 0.90 -27.97 -11.97
C ALA A 40 1.06 -27.42 -13.41
N ILE A 41 1.45 -26.16 -13.61
CA ILE A 41 1.56 -25.53 -14.95
C ILE A 41 3.03 -25.32 -15.39
N LYS A 42 4.02 -25.93 -14.71
CA LYS A 42 5.45 -25.69 -15.02
C LYS A 42 6.30 -26.89 -15.43
N GLU A 43 5.71 -28.06 -15.68
CA GLU A 43 6.50 -29.26 -16.05
C GLU A 43 6.24 -29.81 -17.46
N GLU A 44 5.79 -28.99 -18.41
CA GLU A 44 5.48 -29.43 -19.80
C GLU A 44 6.32 -28.74 -20.90
N ALA A 45 7.55 -28.31 -20.61
CA ALA A 45 8.37 -27.61 -21.62
C ALA A 45 9.86 -27.95 -21.60
N THR A 46 10.23 -29.21 -21.36
CA THR A 46 11.58 -29.71 -21.67
C THR A 46 11.47 -31.04 -22.40
N GLU A 47 12.25 -31.16 -23.49
CA GLU A 47 12.47 -32.33 -24.35
C GLU A 47 11.75 -32.29 -25.71
N LYS A 48 12.41 -31.64 -26.68
CA LYS A 48 12.68 -32.18 -28.02
C LYS A 48 13.71 -31.33 -28.76
N GLU A 49 14.81 -31.99 -29.14
CA GLU A 49 15.70 -31.76 -30.29
C GLU A 49 16.58 -30.50 -30.20
N GLU A 50 17.89 -30.51 -29.92
CA GLU A 50 18.98 -31.47 -30.22
C GLU A 50 18.95 -32.08 -31.62
N SER A 51 19.14 -31.21 -32.62
CA SER A 51 20.03 -31.41 -33.77
C SER A 51 20.05 -30.04 -34.47
N VAL A 52 21.16 -29.38 -34.79
CA VAL A 52 22.20 -29.77 -35.74
C VAL A 52 23.33 -28.77 -35.52
N VAL A 53 24.53 -29.25 -35.20
CA VAL A 53 25.76 -28.47 -35.31
C VAL A 53 26.37 -28.77 -36.67
N GLU A 54 26.96 -27.74 -37.28
CA GLU A 54 28.01 -27.80 -38.31
C GLU A 54 27.56 -27.77 -39.79
N THR A 55 27.77 -26.63 -40.46
CA THR A 55 28.71 -26.52 -41.59
C THR A 55 28.89 -25.07 -42.07
N ALA A 56 30.17 -24.70 -42.14
CA ALA A 56 30.87 -23.70 -42.96
C ALA A 56 30.12 -22.73 -43.91
N GLU A 57 30.42 -21.45 -43.69
CA GLU A 57 30.63 -20.31 -44.62
C GLU A 57 30.20 -20.39 -46.11
N ILE A 58 29.23 -19.55 -46.51
CA ILE A 58 29.14 -19.02 -47.89
C ILE A 58 28.76 -17.51 -47.89
N LYS A 59 29.77 -16.69 -48.18
CA LYS A 59 29.81 -15.49 -49.06
C LYS A 59 28.75 -14.37 -48.93
N LYS A 60 29.25 -13.22 -48.46
CA LYS A 60 28.96 -11.82 -48.86
C LYS A 60 28.06 -11.63 -50.09
N THR A 61 26.90 -10.97 -49.93
CA THR A 61 26.33 -9.99 -50.89
C THR A 61 25.30 -9.05 -50.24
N ALA A 62 25.51 -7.74 -50.45
CA ALA A 62 24.52 -6.65 -50.64
C ALA A 62 23.30 -6.52 -49.68
N THR A 63 23.33 -5.61 -48.71
CA THR A 63 22.71 -4.26 -48.75
C THR A 63 21.21 -4.21 -49.09
N VAL A 64 20.37 -3.76 -48.14
CA VAL A 64 19.32 -2.72 -48.32
C VAL A 64 18.78 -2.32 -46.93
N THR A 65 19.29 -1.17 -46.48
CA THR A 65 18.65 -0.14 -45.63
C THR A 65 17.71 -0.57 -44.50
N GLY A 66 18.28 -1.10 -43.41
CA GLY A 66 17.71 -0.92 -42.08
C GLY A 66 18.09 0.46 -41.54
N GLN A 67 17.15 1.40 -41.46
CA GLN A 67 17.35 2.65 -40.72
C GLN A 67 17.54 2.32 -39.22
N ARG A 68 18.78 2.06 -38.82
CA ARG A 68 19.15 2.06 -37.40
C ARG A 68 19.00 3.49 -36.91
N ARG A 69 17.93 3.74 -36.14
CA ARG A 69 17.71 5.00 -35.41
C ARG A 69 19.03 5.40 -34.74
N PRO A 70 19.61 6.57 -35.02
CA PRO A 70 20.81 7.01 -34.33
C PRO A 70 20.48 7.13 -32.85
N GLN A 71 21.28 6.45 -32.02
CA GLN A 71 21.24 6.61 -30.57
C GLN A 71 21.72 8.03 -30.29
N GLN A 72 20.77 8.96 -30.16
CA GLN A 72 21.07 10.30 -29.69
C GLN A 72 21.64 10.16 -28.28
N GLN A 73 22.90 10.55 -28.15
CA GLN A 73 23.61 10.62 -26.89
C GLN A 73 22.79 11.56 -26.01
N ASN A 74 22.23 11.01 -24.94
CA ASN A 74 21.54 11.80 -23.93
C ASN A 74 22.61 12.61 -23.22
N GLU A 75 22.92 13.78 -23.77
CA GLU A 75 23.69 14.81 -23.10
C GLU A 75 23.00 15.04 -21.76
N ASP A 76 23.69 14.66 -20.69
CA ASP A 76 23.24 14.79 -19.32
C ASP A 76 23.01 16.27 -19.02
N PHE A 77 21.81 16.76 -19.33
CA PHE A 77 21.30 18.03 -18.83
C PHE A 77 21.32 17.90 -17.31
N GLN A 78 22.41 18.37 -16.71
CA GLN A 78 22.61 18.49 -15.28
C GLN A 78 21.57 19.50 -14.78
N LYS A 79 20.31 19.03 -14.65
CA LYS A 79 19.20 19.79 -14.10
C LYS A 79 19.58 20.10 -12.67
N LYS A 80 20.12 21.30 -12.47
CA LYS A 80 20.44 21.91 -11.19
C LYS A 80 19.22 21.71 -10.30
N ARG A 81 19.28 20.71 -9.41
CA ARG A 81 18.14 20.35 -8.57
C ARG A 81 17.90 21.55 -7.66
N MET A 82 16.87 22.33 -7.98
CA MET A 82 16.47 23.46 -7.15
C MET A 82 16.13 22.90 -5.77
N TYR A 83 16.99 23.19 -4.79
CA TYR A 83 16.82 22.73 -3.43
C TYR A 83 15.64 23.49 -2.81
N PHE A 84 14.44 22.92 -2.93
CA PHE A 84 13.30 23.41 -2.20
C PHE A 84 13.56 23.23 -0.69
N ARG A 85 13.64 24.35 0.04
CA ARG A 85 13.72 24.37 1.50
C ARG A 85 12.60 23.49 2.08
N LYS A 86 12.96 22.53 2.91
CA LYS A 86 12.00 21.59 3.51
C LYS A 86 11.10 22.35 4.48
N LYS A 87 9.78 22.36 4.24
CA LYS A 87 8.80 22.90 5.19
C LYS A 87 8.73 22.01 6.43
N VAL A 88 8.53 22.63 7.59
CA VAL A 88 8.34 21.93 8.87
C VAL A 88 6.93 21.34 8.93
N CYS A 89 6.80 20.11 9.43
CA CYS A 89 5.51 19.45 9.58
C CYS A 89 4.77 19.95 10.82
N ARG A 90 3.58 20.53 10.59
CA ARG A 90 2.71 21.04 11.67
C ARG A 90 2.31 19.96 12.70
N LEU A 91 1.98 18.75 12.23
CA LEU A 91 1.60 17.63 13.11
C LEU A 91 2.76 17.11 13.96
N CYS A 92 4.01 17.18 13.45
CA CYS A 92 5.19 16.84 14.23
C CYS A 92 5.39 17.84 15.38
N THR A 93 5.24 19.14 15.09
CA THR A 93 5.36 20.19 16.10
C THR A 93 4.28 20.07 17.17
N GLN A 94 3.06 19.72 16.78
CA GLN A 94 1.94 19.48 17.69
C GLN A 94 2.01 18.12 18.40
N LYS A 95 3.03 17.29 18.14
CA LYS A 95 3.20 15.92 18.67
C LYS A 95 1.94 15.06 18.55
N ALA A 96 1.17 15.26 17.47
CA ALA A 96 -0.02 14.47 17.20
C ALA A 96 0.39 13.07 16.68
N ASN A 97 0.55 12.13 17.61
CA ASN A 97 0.98 10.76 17.29
C ASN A 97 -0.10 9.96 16.54
N HIS A 98 -1.38 10.29 16.73
CA HIS A 98 -2.49 9.66 16.05
C HIS A 98 -3.47 10.71 15.48
N VAL A 99 -4.02 10.45 14.30
CA VAL A 99 -5.02 11.31 13.65
C VAL A 99 -6.29 10.49 13.46
N ASP A 100 -7.27 10.73 14.32
CA ASP A 100 -8.58 10.11 14.23
C ASP A 100 -9.42 10.70 13.11
N TYR A 101 -10.24 9.84 12.49
CA TYR A 101 -11.19 10.24 11.45
C TYR A 101 -12.39 11.02 12.00
N LYS A 102 -12.61 11.01 13.32
CA LYS A 102 -13.69 11.70 14.02
C LYS A 102 -13.43 13.21 14.15
N ASN A 103 -12.16 13.63 14.13
CA ASN A 103 -11.75 15.03 14.31
C ASN A 103 -11.89 15.83 13.00
N VAL A 104 -13.13 16.12 12.63
CA VAL A 104 -13.47 16.75 11.34
C VAL A 104 -12.78 18.10 11.15
N ASP A 105 -12.65 18.90 12.22
CA ASP A 105 -12.03 20.23 12.14
C ASP A 105 -10.56 20.19 11.74
N LEU A 106 -9.84 19.17 12.20
CA LEU A 106 -8.44 18.96 11.82
C LEU A 106 -8.37 18.46 10.38
N LEU A 107 -9.21 17.49 10.00
CA LEU A 107 -9.24 16.89 8.67
C LEU A 107 -9.63 17.90 7.58
N ARG A 108 -10.59 18.80 7.86
CA ARG A 108 -11.03 19.86 6.94
C ARG A 108 -9.88 20.77 6.50
N ARG A 109 -8.93 21.08 7.38
CA ARG A 109 -7.73 21.90 7.04
C ARG A 109 -6.79 21.23 6.03
N TYR A 110 -6.89 19.91 5.86
CA TYR A 110 -6.07 19.12 4.93
C TYR A 110 -6.84 18.72 3.66
N VAL A 111 -8.06 19.21 3.49
CA VAL A 111 -8.90 18.99 2.32
C VAL A 111 -9.19 20.34 1.66
N THR A 112 -9.18 20.38 0.33
CA THR A 112 -9.57 21.58 -0.44
C THR A 112 -11.08 21.73 -0.37
N ASP A 113 -11.60 22.90 -0.69
CA ASP A 113 -13.06 23.11 -0.80
C ASP A 113 -13.71 22.07 -1.72
N ARG A 114 -13.05 21.73 -2.84
CA ARG A 114 -13.48 20.71 -3.80
C ARG A 114 -13.52 19.26 -3.29
N GLY A 115 -13.12 19.01 -2.05
CA GLY A 115 -13.03 17.67 -1.49
C GLY A 115 -11.77 16.88 -1.88
N LYS A 116 -10.74 17.49 -2.48
CA LYS A 116 -9.44 16.83 -2.76
C LYS A 116 -8.50 16.91 -1.55
N ILE A 117 -7.66 15.89 -1.34
CA ILE A 117 -6.66 15.89 -0.26
C ILE A 117 -5.49 16.81 -0.66
N LEU A 118 -5.09 17.73 0.21
CA LEU A 118 -3.94 18.60 -0.08
C LEU A 118 -2.63 17.79 -0.12
N PRO A 119 -1.79 18.00 -1.15
CA PRO A 119 -0.53 17.31 -1.25
C PRO A 119 0.50 17.85 -0.24
N ARG A 120 1.45 16.98 0.11
CA ARG A 120 2.54 17.25 1.06
C ARG A 120 3.31 18.55 0.78
N ARG A 121 3.52 18.92 -0.49
CA ARG A 121 4.26 20.12 -0.91
C ARG A 121 3.62 21.43 -0.43
N ILE A 122 2.30 21.43 -0.27
CA ILE A 122 1.55 22.62 0.19
C ILE A 122 1.50 22.62 1.71
N THR A 123 1.13 21.49 2.32
CA THR A 123 0.91 21.35 3.77
C THR A 123 2.19 21.29 4.59
N GLY A 124 3.29 20.84 4.00
CA GLY A 124 4.58 20.67 4.69
C GLY A 124 4.64 19.44 5.61
N ASN A 125 3.65 18.52 5.54
CA ASN A 125 3.62 17.35 6.42
C ASN A 125 4.78 16.37 6.21
N CYS A 126 5.12 15.57 7.20
CA CYS A 126 6.04 14.44 7.05
C CYS A 126 5.36 13.29 6.26
N ALA A 127 6.16 12.43 5.62
CA ALA A 127 5.63 11.31 4.84
C ALA A 127 4.82 10.30 5.70
N LYS A 128 5.22 10.10 6.97
CA LYS A 128 4.48 9.28 7.94
C LYS A 128 3.10 9.87 8.21
N HIS A 129 3.06 11.14 8.62
CA HIS A 129 1.81 11.85 8.91
C HIS A 129 0.90 11.99 7.69
N GLN A 130 1.45 12.22 6.49
CA GLN A 130 0.62 12.30 5.28
C GLN A 130 -0.09 10.96 4.98
N ARG A 131 0.58 9.81 5.18
CA ARG A 131 -0.04 8.49 5.02
C ARG A 131 -1.13 8.25 6.06
N MET A 132 -0.90 8.66 7.31
CA MET A 132 -1.89 8.57 8.39
C MET A 132 -3.11 9.44 8.11
N LEU A 133 -2.89 10.70 7.71
CA LEU A 133 -3.96 11.63 7.32
C LEU A 133 -4.77 11.10 6.14
N ALA A 134 -4.11 10.57 5.11
CA ALA A 134 -4.81 10.00 3.96
C ALA A 134 -5.72 8.82 4.36
N LYS A 135 -5.27 7.95 5.28
CA LYS A 135 -6.10 6.87 5.82
C LYS A 135 -7.28 7.42 6.62
N ALA A 136 -7.05 8.39 7.50
CA ALA A 136 -8.09 9.02 8.30
C ALA A 136 -9.14 9.74 7.44
N ILE A 137 -8.72 10.51 6.43
CA ILE A 137 -9.63 11.20 5.50
C ILE A 137 -10.46 10.18 4.70
N LYS A 138 -9.86 9.10 4.21
CA LYS A 138 -10.60 8.05 3.48
C LYS A 138 -11.68 7.42 4.36
N ARG A 139 -11.35 7.08 5.61
CA ARG A 139 -12.33 6.57 6.59
C ARG A 139 -13.43 7.59 6.88
N ALA A 140 -13.06 8.86 7.09
CA ALA A 140 -14.02 9.92 7.36
C ALA A 140 -15.01 10.15 6.19
N ARG A 141 -14.56 9.95 4.94
CA ARG A 141 -15.44 10.00 3.76
C ARG A 141 -16.40 8.81 3.69
N MET A 142 -15.94 7.61 4.02
CA MET A 142 -16.82 6.44 4.11
C MET A 142 -17.88 6.61 5.21
N ALA A 143 -17.53 7.29 6.30
CA ALA A 143 -18.45 7.65 7.39
C ALA A 143 -19.28 8.91 7.12
N ALA A 144 -19.27 9.45 5.89
CA ALA A 144 -20.00 10.66 5.48
C ALA A 144 -19.67 11.96 6.27
N LEU A 145 -18.56 12.00 7.02
CA LEU A 145 -18.11 13.19 7.76
C LEU A 145 -17.47 14.25 6.85
N LEU A 146 -16.91 13.83 5.71
CA LEU A 146 -16.31 14.70 4.70
C LEU A 146 -16.85 14.37 3.30
N PRO A 147 -17.07 15.38 2.44
CA PRO A 147 -17.57 15.15 1.09
C PRO A 147 -16.48 14.57 0.17
N PHE A 148 -16.92 13.80 -0.83
CA PHE A 148 -16.07 13.36 -1.94
C PHE A 148 -15.89 14.46 -3.00
N VAL A 149 -16.96 15.22 -3.25
CA VAL A 149 -17.01 16.32 -4.22
C VAL A 149 -17.84 17.43 -3.57
N SER A 150 -17.34 18.67 -3.57
CA SER A 150 -18.21 19.82 -3.27
C SER A 150 -18.99 20.20 -4.52
N LYS A 151 -20.30 20.36 -4.36
CA LYS A 151 -21.18 20.88 -5.41
C LYS A 151 -20.86 22.34 -5.70
#